data_AF-A5GRC9-F1
#
_entry.id   AF-A5GRC9-F1
#
_cell.length_a   1.000
_cell.length_b   1.000
_cell.length_c   1.000
_cell.angle_alpha   90.00
_cell.angle_beta   90.00
_cell.angle_gamma   90.00
#
_symmetry.space_group_name_H-M   'P 1'
#
loop_
_entity.id
_entity.type
_entity.pdbx_description
1 polymer ?
#
loop_
_entity_poly.entity_id
_entity_poly.type
_entity_poly.pdbx_seq_one_letter_code
_entity_poly.pdbx_strand_id
1 'polypeptide(L)' 'MKKPRYWLCFWDGHQSRIEPTNATTREEAIREGLEFSLDHLTAVFSQEAGFSHAEMVELSAVLPPLGLPLWTPPDQ' A
#
# COMPACT_ATOMS: atom_id res chain seq x y z
N MET A 1 4.16 20.55 -9.08
CA MET A 1 3.67 19.70 -7.97
C MET A 1 4.78 18.71 -7.61
N LYS A 2 5.16 18.60 -6.33
CA LYS A 2 6.15 17.59 -5.90
C LYS A 2 5.53 16.20 -6.08
N LYS A 3 6.30 15.25 -6.63
CA LYS A 3 5.84 13.87 -6.71
C LYS A 3 5.84 13.26 -5.30
N PRO A 4 4.79 12.52 -4.91
CA PRO A 4 4.71 11.87 -3.60
C PRO A 4 5.76 10.76 -3.52
N ARG A 5 6.54 10.76 -2.43
CA ARG A 5 7.63 9.78 -2.24
C ARG A 5 7.11 8.38 -1.94
N TYR A 6 5.93 8.30 -1.33
CA TYR A 6 5.27 7.05 -1.01
C TYR A 6 3.82 7.09 -1.44
N TRP A 7 3.28 5.89 -1.65
CA TRP A 7 1.87 5.65 -1.91
C TRP A 7 1.36 4.63 -0.91
N LEU A 8 0.19 4.90 -0.36
CA LEU A 8 -0.50 4.05 0.61
C LEU A 8 -1.55 3.25 -0.14
N CYS A 9 -1.65 1.97 0.20
CA CYS A 9 -2.67 1.08 -0.33
C CYS A 9 -3.61 0.68 0.79
N PHE A 10 -4.91 0.92 0.58
CA PHE A 10 -5.98 0.62 1.51
C PHE A 10 -6.95 -0.40 0.93
N TRP A 11 -7.57 -1.20 1.81
CA TRP A 11 -8.65 -2.11 1.48
C TRP A 11 -9.88 -1.78 2.33
N ASP A 12 -11.01 -1.51 1.67
CA ASP A 12 -12.28 -1.15 2.32
C ASP A 12 -13.22 -2.34 2.55
N GLY A 13 -12.81 -3.56 2.18
CA GLY A 13 -13.66 -4.75 2.19
C GLY A 13 -14.21 -5.14 0.81
N HIS A 14 -14.16 -4.23 -0.16
CA HIS A 14 -14.69 -4.41 -1.51
C HIS A 14 -13.65 -4.16 -2.61
N GLN A 15 -12.78 -3.16 -2.44
CA GLN A 15 -11.79 -2.77 -3.43
C GLN A 15 -10.52 -2.21 -2.78
N SER A 16 -9.40 -2.36 -3.51
CA SER A 16 -8.14 -1.72 -3.14
C SER A 16 -8.08 -0.31 -3.68
N ARG A 17 -7.55 0.60 -2.87
CA ARG A 17 -7.43 2.03 -3.16
C ARG A 17 -5.99 2.47 -2.92
N ILE A 18 -5.47 3.28 -3.84
CA ILE A 18 -4.11 3.81 -3.74
C ILE A 18 -4.15 5.32 -3.59
N GLU A 19 -3.51 5.82 -2.54
CA GLU A 19 -3.48 7.25 -2.22
C GLU A 19 -2.04 7.75 -2.06
N PRO A 20 -1.72 8.94 -2.60
CA PRO A 20 -0.41 9.55 -2.39
C PRO A 20 -0.29 10.11 -0.97
N THR A 21 0.90 10.02 -0.38
CA THR A 21 1.21 10.64 0.91
C THR A 21 2.33 11.68 0.78
N ASN A 22 2.32 12.66 1.69
CA ASN A 22 3.40 13.64 1.84
C ASN A 22 4.55 13.11 2.71
N ALA A 23 4.44 11.90 3.25
CA ALA A 23 5.44 11.26 4.06
C ALA A 23 6.80 11.24 3.36
N THR A 24 7.83 11.46 4.14
CA THR A 24 9.23 11.51 3.70
C THR A 24 10.00 10.25 4.02
N THR A 25 9.49 9.42 4.93
CA THR A 25 10.00 8.10 5.29
C THR A 25 8.92 7.03 5.22
N ARG A 26 9.34 5.75 5.17
CA ARG A 26 8.42 4.61 5.15
C ARG A 26 7.62 4.52 6.46
N GLU A 27 8.26 4.77 7.59
CA GLU A 27 7.63 4.73 8.91
C GLU A 27 6.57 5.82 9.07
N GLU A 28 6.84 7.02 8.54
CA GLU A 28 5.88 8.12 8.51
C GLU A 28 4.66 7.76 7.63
N ALA A 29 4.89 7.18 6.45
CA ALA A 29 3.84 6.73 5.55
C ALA A 29 2.94 5.67 6.18
N ILE A 30 3.53 4.67 6.85
CA ILE A 30 2.78 3.63 7.58
C ILE A 30 1.93 4.27 8.67
N ARG A 31 2.53 5.13 9.50
CA ARG A 31 1.82 5.79 10.60
C ARG A 31 0.66 6.65 10.09
N GLU A 32 0.88 7.45 9.05
CA GLU A 32 -0.19 8.24 8.42
C GLU A 32 -1.33 7.34 7.94
N GLY A 33 -1.02 6.23 7.26
CA GLY A 33 -2.04 5.30 6.79
C GLY A 33 -2.85 4.66 7.92
N LEU A 34 -2.22 4.38 9.06
CA LEU A 34 -2.88 3.83 10.23
C LEU A 34 -3.68 4.87 11.04
N GLU A 35 -3.29 6.15 11.01
CA GLU A 35 -3.92 7.23 11.79
C GLU A 35 -5.08 7.91 11.03
N PHE A 36 -5.01 8.02 9.70
CA PHE A 36 -5.92 8.88 8.93
C PHE A 36 -6.92 8.13 8.05
N SER A 37 -6.82 6.80 7.92
CA SER A 37 -7.77 6.00 7.15
C SER A 37 -8.64 5.13 8.06
N LEU A 38 -9.94 5.06 7.75
CA LEU A 38 -10.86 4.09 8.34
C LEU A 38 -10.73 2.71 7.69
N ASP A 39 -10.11 2.66 6.51
CA ASP A 39 -9.84 1.43 5.80
C ASP A 39 -8.59 0.74 6.35
N HIS A 40 -8.44 -0.52 5.99
CA HIS A 40 -7.29 -1.29 6.37
C HIS A 40 -6.10 -1.00 5.44
N LEU A 41 -5.03 -0.38 5.97
CA LEU A 41 -3.78 -0.21 5.22
C LEU A 41 -3.18 -1.59 4.92
N THR A 42 -3.01 -1.95 3.65
CA THR A 42 -2.46 -3.25 3.22
C THR A 42 -1.02 -3.16 2.74
N ALA A 43 -0.61 -2.03 2.16
CA ALA A 43 0.74 -1.87 1.63
C ALA A 43 1.21 -0.41 1.60
N VAL A 44 2.53 -0.25 1.50
CA VAL A 44 3.20 1.05 1.26
C VAL A 44 4.19 0.88 0.13
N PHE A 45 4.03 1.66 -0.93
CA PHE A 45 4.91 1.64 -2.10
C PHE A 45 5.85 2.84 -2.08
N SER A 46 7.15 2.58 -2.19
CA SER A 46 8.14 3.62 -2.41
C SER A 46 8.15 4.01 -3.89
N GLN A 47 8.17 5.31 -4.18
CA GLN A 47 8.38 5.82 -5.53
C GLN A 47 9.74 5.39 -6.11
N GLU A 48 10.75 5.20 -5.26
CA GLU A 48 12.10 4.79 -5.70
C GLU A 48 12.11 3.36 -6.26
N ALA A 49 11.13 2.53 -5.91
CA ALA A 49 11.01 1.19 -6.46
C ALA A 49 10.57 1.19 -7.94
N GLY A 50 10.16 2.35 -8.48
CA GLY A 50 9.90 2.53 -9.91
C GLY A 50 8.58 1.96 -10.41
N PHE A 51 7.69 1.50 -9.53
CA PHE A 51 6.37 1.01 -9.91
C PHE A 51 5.51 2.14 -10.50
N SER A 52 4.79 1.85 -11.56
CA SER A 52 3.69 2.66 -12.07
C SER A 52 2.45 2.51 -11.19
N HIS A 53 1.53 3.47 -11.28
CA HIS A 53 0.27 3.38 -10.55
C HIS A 53 -0.54 2.13 -10.93
N ALA A 54 -0.51 1.71 -12.20
CA ALA A 54 -1.20 0.49 -12.65
C ALA A 54 -0.62 -0.77 -11.99
N GLU A 55 0.71 -0.89 -11.94
CA GLU A 55 1.39 -2.01 -11.27
C GLU A 55 1.10 -2.03 -9.76
N MET A 56 1.05 -0.86 -9.11
CA MET A 56 0.69 -0.80 -7.69
C MET A 56 -0.74 -1.29 -7.45
N VAL A 57 -1.69 -0.96 -8.35
CA VAL A 57 -3.09 -1.44 -8.26
C VAL A 57 -3.15 -2.95 -8.46
N GLU A 58 -2.43 -3.50 -9.44
CA GLU A 58 -2.37 -4.95 -9.64
C GLU A 58 -1.79 -5.67 -8.41
N LEU A 59 -0.69 -5.17 -7.86
CA LEU A 59 -0.09 -5.71 -6.63
C LEU A 59 -1.03 -5.60 -5.43
N SER A 60 -1.82 -4.52 -5.35
CA SER A 60 -2.79 -4.32 -4.27
C SER A 60 -3.96 -5.31 -4.29
N ALA A 61 -4.26 -5.93 -5.42
CA ALA A 61 -5.34 -6.91 -5.55
C ALA A 61 -4.92 -8.31 -5.07
N VAL A 62 -3.60 -8.56 -4.97
CA VAL A 62 -3.02 -9.87 -4.60
C VAL A 62 -2.61 -9.91 -3.12
N LEU A 63 -2.43 -8.75 -2.48
CA LEU A 63 -1.99 -8.67 -1.09
C LEU A 63 -3.16 -8.99 -0.14
N PRO A 64 -3.05 -10.04 0.70
CA PRO A 64 -4.09 -10.31 1.67
C PRO A 64 -4.18 -9.16 2.69
N PRO A 65 -5.36 -8.91 3.29
CA PRO A 65 -5.48 -7.98 4.41
C PRO A 65 -4.47 -8.32 5.52
N LEU A 66 -3.83 -7.31 6.13
CA LEU A 66 -2.89 -7.53 7.24
C LEU A 66 -3.64 -8.23 8.39
N GLY A 67 -3.09 -9.36 8.81
CA GLY A 67 -3.69 -10.24 9.81
C GLY A 67 -3.89 -11.67 9.30
N LEU A 68 -3.82 -11.89 7.99
CA LEU A 68 -3.69 -13.22 7.42
C LEU A 68 -2.19 -13.59 7.33
N PRO A 69 -1.83 -14.86 7.57
CA PRO A 69 -0.45 -15.31 7.44
C PRO A 69 0.07 -14.95 6.06
N LEU A 70 1.34 -14.47 6.01
CA LEU A 70 2.07 -14.20 4.78
C LEU A 70 1.77 -15.32 3.78
N TRP A 71 1.26 -14.96 2.61
CA TRP A 71 1.01 -15.92 1.55
C TRP A 71 2.34 -16.60 1.21
N THR A 72 2.51 -17.84 1.64
CA THR A 72 3.57 -18.71 1.17
C THR A 72 3.13 -19.16 -0.23
N PRO A 73 3.93 -18.89 -1.28
CA PRO A 73 3.67 -19.53 -2.56
C PRO A 73 3.65 -21.05 -2.34
N PRO A 74 2.75 -21.80 -3.01
CA PRO A 74 2.79 -23.25 -2.93
C PRO A 74 4.18 -23.72 -3.37
N ASP A 75 4.78 -24.61 -2.57
CA ASP A 75 5.95 -25.37 -3.03
C ASP A 75 5.57 -26.03 -4.36
N GLN A 76 6.49 -25.90 -5.32
CA GLN A 76 6.30 -26.07 -6.76
C GLN A 76 5.54 -27.32 -7.21
#